data_AF-A0A937R4R3-F1
#
_entry.id   AF-A0A937R4R3-F1
#
_cell.length_a   1.000
_cell.length_b   1.000
_cell.length_c   1.000
_cell.angle_alpha   90.00
_cell.angle_beta   90.00
_cell.angle_gamma   90.00
#
_symmetry.space_group_name_H-M   'P 1'
#
loop_
_entity.id
_entity.type
_entity.pdbx_description
1 polymer ?
#
loop_
_entity_poly.entity_id
_entity_poly.type
_entity_poly.pdbx_seq_one_letter_code
_entity_poly.pdbx_strand_id
1 'polypeptide(L)'
;MAKRKQTSSPSEKLFADDQIDMFEKSYEEQLKEEKNKPVECLGMTFENDEIRREYFLEKLCEKLKDPEFRKIEGFPFQAVQPRSNSWLRTHKNKDLVL
;
A
#
# COMPACT_ATOMS: atom_id res chain seq x y z
N MET A 1 18.89 -14.55 -40.59
CA MET A 1 17.86 -14.53 -39.54
C MET A 1 18.42 -15.23 -38.31
N ALA A 2 18.97 -14.50 -37.33
CA ALA A 2 19.53 -15.11 -36.11
C ALA A 2 18.43 -15.18 -35.03
N LYS A 3 18.09 -16.39 -34.58
CA LYS A 3 17.12 -16.61 -33.50
C LYS A 3 17.79 -16.36 -32.15
N ARG A 4 17.29 -15.38 -31.41
CA ARG A 4 17.72 -15.01 -30.05
C ARG A 4 17.36 -16.15 -29.10
N LYS A 5 18.36 -16.81 -28.52
CA LYS A 5 18.13 -17.85 -27.50
C LYS A 5 17.72 -17.16 -26.20
N GLN A 6 16.51 -17.45 -25.73
CA GLN A 6 16.08 -17.11 -24.38
C GLN A 6 16.91 -17.96 -23.42
N THR A 7 17.95 -17.39 -22.82
CA THR A 7 18.62 -17.98 -21.66
C THR A 7 17.84 -17.50 -20.45
N SER A 8 16.74 -18.17 -20.12
CA SER A 8 16.08 -17.94 -18.83
C SER A 8 17.08 -18.39 -17.76
N SER A 9 17.66 -17.42 -17.06
CA SER A 9 18.56 -17.70 -15.95
C SER A 9 17.82 -18.57 -14.92
N PRO A 10 18.51 -19.58 -14.37
CA PRO A 10 17.94 -20.51 -13.41
C PRO A 10 17.81 -19.84 -12.04
N SER A 11 16.88 -18.91 -11.88
CA SER A 11 16.16 -18.83 -10.61
C SER A 11 15.19 -20.01 -10.62
N GLU A 12 15.76 -21.21 -10.49
CA GLU A 12 15.03 -22.46 -10.35
C GLU A 12 14.02 -22.23 -9.24
N LYS A 13 12.75 -22.21 -9.63
CA LYS A 13 11.65 -22.26 -8.68
C LYS A 13 11.91 -23.50 -7.82
N LEU A 14 12.33 -23.27 -6.58
CA LEU A 14 12.82 -24.33 -5.68
C LEU A 14 11.74 -25.35 -5.33
N PHE A 15 10.49 -25.09 -5.72
CA PHE A 15 9.35 -25.96 -5.52
C PHE A 15 8.55 -26.10 -6.81
N ALA A 16 8.01 -27.29 -7.04
CA ALA A 16 7.12 -27.59 -8.15
C ALA A 16 5.85 -26.72 -8.05
N ASP A 17 5.39 -26.17 -9.19
CA ASP A 17 4.24 -25.26 -9.27
C ASP A 17 2.96 -25.85 -8.63
N ASP A 18 2.86 -27.19 -8.57
CA ASP A 18 1.70 -27.93 -8.06
C ASP A 18 1.56 -27.93 -6.52
N GLN A 19 2.63 -27.65 -5.76
CA GLN A 19 2.57 -27.59 -4.28
C GLN A 19 2.31 -26.18 -3.72
N ILE A 20 2.43 -25.16 -4.56
CA ILE A 20 2.35 -23.75 -4.14
C ILE A 20 0.92 -23.37 -3.73
N ASP A 21 -0.07 -23.82 -4.52
CA ASP A 21 -1.49 -23.43 -4.36
C ASP A 21 -2.11 -23.92 -3.03
N MET A 22 -1.65 -25.05 -2.48
CA MET A 22 -2.13 -25.57 -1.20
C MET A 22 -1.58 -24.80 0.01
N PHE A 23 -0.32 -24.36 -0.09
CA PHE A 23 0.34 -23.64 1.00
C PHE A 23 -0.17 -22.21 1.12
N GLU A 24 -0.39 -21.54 -0.01
CA GLU A 24 -0.92 -20.17 -0.04
C GLU A 24 -2.36 -20.08 0.52
N LYS A 25 -3.24 -21.02 0.15
CA LYS A 25 -4.61 -21.07 0.66
C LYS A 25 -4.68 -21.24 2.18
N SER A 26 -3.85 -22.13 2.73
CA SER A 26 -3.73 -22.32 4.18
C SER A 26 -3.29 -21.05 4.89
N TYR A 27 -2.35 -20.30 4.31
CA TYR A 27 -1.84 -19.07 4.91
C TYR A 27 -2.85 -17.92 4.82
N GLU A 28 -3.57 -17.81 3.70
CA GLU A 28 -4.66 -16.84 3.56
C GLU A 28 -5.81 -17.09 4.55
N GLU A 29 -6.15 -18.35 4.81
CA GLU A 29 -7.14 -18.71 5.83
C GLU A 29 -6.66 -18.35 7.24
N GLN A 30 -5.41 -18.65 7.58
CA GLN A 30 -4.80 -18.22 8.86
C GLN A 30 -4.87 -16.70 9.03
N LEU A 31 -4.50 -15.93 8.00
CA LEU A 31 -4.59 -14.47 8.04
C LEU A 31 -6.04 -13.96 8.17
N LYS A 32 -7.02 -14.63 7.57
CA LYS A 32 -8.44 -14.29 7.74
C LYS A 32 -8.90 -14.57 9.17
N GLU A 33 -8.52 -15.69 9.74
CA GLU A 33 -8.83 -16.00 11.14
C GLU A 33 -8.18 -15.01 12.10
N GLU A 34 -6.93 -14.63 11.85
CA GLU A 34 -6.22 -13.63 12.66
C GLU A 34 -6.88 -12.26 12.63
N LYS A 35 -7.37 -11.83 11.46
CA LYS A 35 -8.12 -10.57 11.35
C LYS A 35 -9.39 -10.59 12.18
N ASN A 36 -10.13 -11.70 12.14
CA ASN A 36 -11.42 -11.82 12.82
C ASN A 36 -11.34 -12.14 14.33
N LYS A 37 -10.13 -12.25 14.89
CA LYS A 37 -9.97 -12.49 16.32
C LYS A 37 -10.16 -11.19 17.11
N PRO A 38 -10.80 -11.27 18.29
CA PRO A 38 -10.93 -10.12 19.17
C PRO A 38 -9.54 -9.68 19.68
N VAL A 39 -9.31 -8.38 19.68
CA VAL A 39 -8.03 -7.75 20.02
C VAL A 39 -8.21 -6.84 21.23
N GLU A 40 -7.39 -7.04 22.25
CA GLU A 40 -7.32 -6.12 23.39
C GLU A 40 -6.24 -5.06 23.14
N CYS A 41 -6.61 -3.78 23.22
CA CYS A 41 -5.69 -2.65 23.04
C CYS A 41 -6.04 -1.51 24.00
N LEU A 42 -5.05 -1.04 24.76
CA LEU A 42 -5.18 0.07 25.71
C LEU A 42 -6.32 -0.13 26.74
N GLY A 43 -6.56 -1.37 27.17
CA GLY A 43 -7.63 -1.73 28.11
C GLY A 43 -9.04 -1.77 27.50
N MET A 44 -9.14 -1.71 26.17
CA MET A 44 -10.40 -1.87 25.42
C MET A 44 -10.34 -3.15 24.59
N THR A 45 -11.48 -3.85 24.49
CA THR A 45 -11.63 -5.06 23.69
C THR A 45 -12.35 -4.73 22.38
N PHE A 46 -11.76 -5.07 21.25
CA PHE A 46 -12.32 -4.88 19.91
C PHE A 46 -12.59 -6.25 19.27
N GLU A 47 -13.64 -6.36 18.47
CA GLU A 47 -14.00 -7.63 17.83
C GLU A 47 -13.06 -8.02 16.67
N ASN A 48 -12.48 -7.02 16.00
CA ASN A 48 -11.57 -7.19 14.88
C ASN A 48 -10.54 -6.04 14.87
N ASP A 49 -9.39 -6.33 14.29
CA ASP A 49 -8.31 -5.39 14.05
C ASP A 49 -8.72 -4.20 13.14
N GLU A 50 -9.69 -4.40 12.23
CA GLU A 50 -10.27 -3.35 11.38
C GLU A 50 -11.04 -2.32 12.21
N ILE A 51 -11.93 -2.76 13.10
CA ILE A 51 -12.71 -1.88 13.99
C ILE A 51 -11.77 -1.10 14.91
N ARG A 52 -10.74 -1.77 15.45
CA ARG A 52 -9.70 -1.14 16.26
C ARG A 52 -9.03 0.00 15.49
N ARG A 53 -8.62 -0.25 14.24
CA ARG A 53 -7.95 0.76 13.39
C ARG A 53 -8.86 1.94 13.11
N GLU A 54 -10.11 1.70 12.74
CA GLU A 54 -11.09 2.77 12.46
C GLU A 54 -11.30 3.67 13.68
N TYR A 55 -11.48 3.08 14.87
CA TYR A 55 -11.65 3.82 16.11
C TYR A 55 -10.48 4.77 16.41
N PHE A 56 -9.24 4.29 16.30
CA PHE A 56 -8.07 5.13 16.54
C PHE A 56 -7.81 6.14 15.42
N LEU A 57 -8.17 5.84 14.18
CA LEU A 57 -8.08 6.79 13.07
C LEU A 57 -9.04 7.96 13.24
N GLU A 58 -10.26 7.71 13.71
CA GLU A 58 -11.22 8.77 14.02
C GLU A 58 -10.69 9.67 15.13
N LYS A 59 -10.20 9.08 16.23
CA LYS A 59 -9.58 9.83 17.34
C LYS A 59 -8.33 10.60 16.92
N LEU A 60 -7.53 10.04 16.01
CA LEU A 60 -6.38 10.74 15.44
C LEU A 60 -6.85 11.95 14.61
N CYS A 61 -7.86 11.77 13.75
CA CYS A 61 -8.41 12.84 12.92
C CYS A 61 -8.98 13.98 13.76
N GLU A 62 -9.70 13.67 14.85
CA GLU A 62 -10.18 14.67 15.81
C GLU A 62 -9.00 15.52 16.34
N LYS A 63 -7.95 14.87 16.85
CA LYS A 63 -6.77 15.56 17.41
C LYS A 63 -5.96 16.33 16.36
N LEU A 64 -5.89 15.85 15.12
CA LEU A 64 -5.17 16.51 14.02
C LEU A 64 -5.91 17.75 13.47
N LYS A 65 -7.22 17.86 13.71
CA LYS A 65 -7.98 19.09 13.38
C LYS A 65 -7.62 20.23 14.32
N ASP A 66 -7.20 19.93 15.54
CA ASP A 66 -6.91 20.95 16.54
C ASP A 66 -5.68 21.79 16.13
N PRO A 67 -5.84 23.13 16.00
CA PRO A 67 -4.77 24.01 15.54
C PRO A 67 -3.61 24.08 16.53
N GLU A 68 -3.86 23.83 17.82
CA GLU A 68 -2.81 23.74 18.85
C GLU A 68 -1.82 22.60 18.57
N PHE A 69 -2.31 21.44 18.09
CA PHE A 69 -1.44 20.31 17.75
C PHE A 69 -0.54 20.61 16.54
N ARG A 70 -1.00 21.48 15.64
CA ARG A 70 -0.27 21.89 14.43
C ARG A 70 0.80 22.96 14.70
N LYS A 71 0.78 23.59 15.89
CA LYS A 71 1.78 24.58 16.31
C LYS A 71 3.07 23.94 16.85
N ILE A 72 3.07 22.62 17.06
CA ILE A 72 4.26 21.89 17.53
C ILE A 72 5.35 21.96 16.46
N GLU A 73 6.56 22.32 16.88
CA GLU A 73 7.73 22.40 16.02
C GLU A 73 7.95 21.06 15.30
N GLY A 74 8.05 21.08 13.97
CA GLY A 74 8.21 19.89 13.13
C GLY A 74 6.96 19.41 12.38
N PHE A 75 5.78 19.97 12.64
CA PHE A 75 4.61 19.70 11.78
C PHE A 75 4.79 20.40 10.42
N PRO A 76 4.63 19.71 9.28
CA PRO A 76 4.81 20.34 7.97
C PRO A 76 3.72 21.39 7.75
N PHE A 77 4.07 22.66 7.93
CA PHE A 77 3.27 23.80 7.49
C PHE A 77 3.21 23.76 5.96
N GLN A 78 2.16 23.14 5.43
CA GLN A 78 1.69 23.24 4.05
C GLN A 78 2.66 23.94 3.08
N ALA A 79 3.59 23.19 2.50
CA ALA A 79 4.13 23.57 1.21
C ALA A 79 3.01 23.36 0.18
N VAL A 80 2.09 24.33 0.07
CA VAL A 80 1.23 24.48 -1.09
C VAL A 80 2.12 24.92 -2.26
N GLN A 81 2.94 24.01 -2.76
CA GLN A 81 3.44 24.10 -4.11
C GLN A 81 2.37 23.41 -4.96
N PRO A 82 1.67 24.12 -5.87
CA PRO A 82 0.92 23.41 -6.90
C PRO A 82 1.91 22.49 -7.59
N ARG A 83 1.66 21.18 -7.52
CA ARG A 83 2.46 20.19 -8.25
C ARG A 83 2.23 20.49 -9.73
N SER A 84 3.07 21.35 -10.30
CA SER A 84 3.13 21.60 -11.73
C SER A 84 3.39 20.25 -12.37
N ASN A 85 2.35 19.63 -12.92
CA ASN A 85 2.48 18.43 -13.72
C ASN A 85 3.10 18.84 -15.07
N SER A 86 4.40 19.19 -15.08
CA SER A 86 5.16 19.43 -16.31
C SER A 86 5.46 18.15 -17.10
N TRP A 87 4.93 17.00 -16.65
CA TRP A 87 5.14 15.69 -17.28
C TRP A 87 4.07 15.32 -18.33
N LEU A 88 3.02 16.13 -18.51
CA LEU A 88 1.97 15.90 -19.51
C LEU A 88 2.18 16.69 -20.82
N ARG A 89 3.43 16.99 -21.20
CA ARG A 89 3.72 17.77 -22.42
C ARG A 89 4.86 17.24 -23.28
N THR A 90 4.84 15.97 -23.65
CA THR A 90 5.58 15.48 -24.84
C THR A 90 5.00 14.15 -25.37
N HIS A 91 3.81 14.15 -25.97
CA HIS A 91 3.48 13.13 -26.99
C HIS A 91 2.29 13.48 -27.91
N LYS A 92 2.15 14.76 -28.28
CA LYS A 92 1.36 15.16 -29.46
C LYS A 92 2.09 16.27 -30.21
N ASN A 93 2.99 15.85 -31.09
CA ASN A 93 3.32 16.52 -32.35
C ASN A 93 4.27 15.62 -33.14
N LYS A 94 3.70 14.57 -33.72
CA LYS A 94 4.10 14.08 -35.03
C LYS A 94 2.85 14.30 -35.88
N ASP A 95 3.05 14.79 -37.10
CA ASP A 95 2.02 15.20 -38.07
C ASP A 95 1.72 16.70 -38.03
N LEU A 96 2.68 17.49 -38.52
CA LEU A 96 2.45 18.55 -39.52
C LEU A 96 3.80 19.20 -39.88
N VAL A 97 4.47 18.72 -40.93
CA VAL A 97 5.19 19.56 -41.91
C VAL A 97 5.19 18.79 -43.22
N LEU A 98 4.63 19.43 -44.25
CA LEU A 98 4.69 19.08 -45.67
C LEU A 98 6.13 19.02 -46.19
#